data_AF-A0A662G7Y1-F1
#
_entry.id   AF-A0A662G7Y1-F1
#
_cell.length_a   1.000
_cell.length_b   1.000
_cell.length_c   1.000
_cell.angle_alpha   90.00
_cell.angle_beta   90.00
_cell.angle_gamma   90.00
#
_symmetry.space_group_name_H-M   'P 1'
#
loop_
_entity.id
_entity.type
_entity.pdbx_description
1 polymer ?
#
loop_
_entity_poly.entity_id
_entity_poly.type
_entity_poly.pdbx_seq_one_letter_code
_entity_poly.pdbx_strand_id
1 'polypeptide(L)'
;MRREAVSKLVTYASEHGVKHYVIEKLSRPKATARSKSGRRRQSKFAVEEFLQQMQVLVPRVGGKLHKINPAFVSVDAEPLSRKLGLDVHTTSAYLLAMRFIANKRTKDTE
;
A
#
# COMPACT_ATOMS: atom_id res chain seq x y z
N MET A 1 8.19 -6.71 7.57
CA MET A 1 8.62 -5.29 7.63
C MET A 1 9.01 -5.01 9.08
N ARG A 2 10.10 -4.27 9.36
CA ARG A 2 10.44 -3.95 10.76
C ARG A 2 9.37 -2.97 11.29
N ARG A 3 8.71 -3.27 12.41
CA ARG A 3 7.60 -2.48 12.98
C ARG A 3 7.93 -0.98 13.08
N GLU A 4 9.18 -0.71 13.43
CA GLU A 4 9.74 0.65 13.56
C GLU A 4 9.68 1.45 12.25
N ALA A 5 9.91 0.81 11.10
CA ALA A 5 9.90 1.49 9.80
C ALA A 5 8.48 1.97 9.43
N VAL A 6 7.46 1.18 9.72
CA VAL A 6 6.05 1.58 9.51
C VAL A 6 5.69 2.74 10.42
N SER A 7 6.10 2.68 11.69
CA SER A 7 5.88 3.77 12.64
C SER A 7 6.53 5.07 12.16
N LYS A 8 7.81 5.03 11.76
CA LYS A 8 8.52 6.21 11.24
C LYS A 8 7.83 6.79 10.00
N LEU A 9 7.36 5.94 9.10
CA LEU A 9 6.64 6.38 7.89
C LEU A 9 5.33 7.09 8.24
N VAL A 10 4.55 6.55 9.18
CA VAL A 10 3.27 7.15 9.60
C VAL A 10 3.51 8.47 10.32
N THR A 11 4.49 8.52 11.23
CA THR A 11 4.88 9.77 11.92
C THR A 11 5.33 10.82 10.92
N TYR A 12 6.25 10.48 10.02
CA TYR A 12 6.73 11.39 8.98
C TYR A 12 5.58 11.96 8.15
N ALA A 13 4.69 11.11 7.65
CA ALA A 13 3.55 11.57 6.87
C ALA A 13 2.63 12.50 7.67
N SER A 14 2.38 12.19 8.94
CA SER A 14 1.56 13.03 9.82
C SER A 14 2.18 14.40 10.07
N GLU A 15 3.49 14.46 10.32
CA GLU A 15 4.24 15.72 10.48
C GLU A 15 4.20 16.59 9.22
N HIS A 16 4.04 15.97 8.04
CA HIS A 16 3.85 16.65 6.76
C HIS A 16 2.38 16.96 6.44
N GLY A 17 1.47 16.81 7.42
CA GLY A 17 0.05 17.17 7.27
C GLY A 17 -0.80 16.15 6.51
N VAL A 18 -0.30 14.92 6.29
CA VAL A 18 -1.07 13.88 5.60
C VAL A 18 -2.26 13.43 6.45
N LYS A 19 -3.46 13.59 5.89
CA LYS A 19 -4.74 13.19 6.52
C LYS A 19 -5.27 11.84 6.04
N HIS A 20 -4.91 11.44 4.83
CA HIS A 20 -5.43 10.23 4.16
C HIS A 20 -4.29 9.27 3.87
N TYR A 21 -4.38 8.05 4.41
CA TYR A 21 -3.40 6.99 4.22
C TYR A 21 -4.03 5.92 3.35
N VAL A 22 -3.43 5.65 2.19
CA VAL A 22 -3.94 4.68 1.22
C VAL A 22 -3.01 3.47 1.21
N ILE A 23 -3.57 2.29 1.42
CA ILE A 23 -2.84 1.03 1.35
C ILE A 23 -3.59 0.03 0.47
N GLU A 24 -2.87 -0.94 -0.06
CA GLU A 24 -3.48 -2.08 -0.74
C GLU A 24 -4.30 -2.92 0.23
N LYS A 25 -5.46 -3.39 -0.23
CA LYS A 25 -6.19 -4.48 0.40
C LYS A 25 -5.45 -5.78 0.09
N LEU A 26 -4.38 -6.02 0.84
CA LEU A 26 -3.56 -7.20 0.67
C LEU A 26 -4.29 -8.46 1.17
N SER A 27 -4.14 -9.55 0.42
CA SER A 27 -4.46 -10.90 0.84
C SER A 27 -3.18 -11.74 0.85
N ARG A 28 -3.20 -12.90 1.51
CA ARG A 28 -2.05 -13.81 1.45
C ARG A 28 -1.80 -14.19 -0.02
N PRO A 29 -0.60 -13.96 -0.56
CA PRO A 29 -0.32 -14.33 -1.94
C PRO A 29 -0.42 -15.85 -2.07
N LYS A 30 -0.97 -16.31 -3.20
CA LYS A 30 -0.90 -17.73 -3.56
C LYS A 30 0.56 -18.15 -3.63
N ALA A 31 0.89 -19.33 -3.13
CA ALA A 31 2.27 -19.83 -3.16
C ALA A 31 2.71 -20.05 -4.62
N THR A 32 3.45 -19.11 -5.17
CA THR A 32 3.95 -19.13 -6.56
C THR A 32 5.46 -19.36 -6.63
N ALA A 33 6.16 -19.27 -5.49
CA ALA A 33 7.60 -19.51 -5.46
C ALA A 33 7.94 -20.97 -5.81
N ARG A 34 8.82 -21.14 -6.80
CA ARG A 34 9.30 -22.46 -7.25
C ARG A 34 10.21 -23.13 -6.20
N SER A 35 11.00 -22.34 -5.45
CA SER A 35 11.95 -22.86 -4.45
C SER A 35 11.36 -22.99 -3.04
N LYS A 36 11.91 -23.92 -2.25
CA LYS A 36 11.55 -24.11 -0.82
C LYS A 36 11.86 -22.87 0.03
N SER A 37 12.99 -22.23 -0.24
CA SER A 37 13.40 -20.97 0.42
C SER A 37 12.46 -19.81 0.05
N GLY A 38 12.06 -19.70 -1.23
CA GLY A 38 11.11 -18.70 -1.70
C GLY A 38 9.72 -18.89 -1.08
N ARG A 39 9.23 -20.14 -1.00
CA ARG A 39 7.97 -20.45 -0.30
C ARG A 39 8.03 -20.10 1.18
N ARG A 40 9.15 -20.40 1.86
CA ARG A 40 9.36 -20.01 3.26
C ARG A 40 9.41 -18.49 3.44
N ARG A 41 9.94 -17.73 2.48
CA ARG A 41 9.93 -16.26 2.53
C ARG A 41 8.53 -15.69 2.27
N GLN A 42 7.80 -16.23 1.29
CA GLN A 42 6.41 -15.85 1.00
C GLN A 42 5.50 -16.14 2.21
N SER A 43 5.63 -17.31 2.84
CA SER A 43 4.83 -17.67 4.01
C SER A 43 5.17 -16.85 5.26
N LYS A 44 6.42 -16.38 5.36
CA LYS A 44 6.87 -15.46 6.42
C LYS A 44 6.47 -14.01 6.18
N PHE A 45 5.95 -13.66 4.99
CA PHE A 45 5.49 -12.31 4.75
C PHE A 45 4.21 -12.07 5.56
N ALA A 46 4.36 -11.33 6.64
CA ALA A 46 3.29 -11.01 7.57
C ALA A 46 2.40 -9.88 7.00
N VAL A 47 1.70 -10.17 5.90
CA VAL A 47 0.69 -9.27 5.30
C VAL A 47 -0.24 -8.74 6.38
N GLU A 48 -0.74 -9.64 7.22
CA GLU A 48 -1.65 -9.33 8.33
C GLU A 48 -1.01 -8.38 9.35
N GLU A 49 0.28 -8.56 9.65
CA GLU A 49 0.99 -7.70 10.61
C GLU A 49 1.14 -6.27 10.08
N PHE A 50 1.48 -6.08 8.80
CA PHE A 50 1.53 -4.75 8.19
C PHE A 50 0.14 -4.07 8.21
N LEU A 51 -0.90 -4.80 7.80
CA LEU A 51 -2.27 -4.28 7.79
C LEU A 51 -2.75 -3.92 9.21
N GLN A 52 -2.42 -4.73 10.22
CA GLN A 52 -2.74 -4.48 11.62
C GLN A 52 -2.00 -3.25 12.15
N GLN A 53 -0.70 -3.11 11.84
CA GLN A 53 0.08 -1.95 12.25
C GLN A 53 -0.47 -0.65 11.68
N MET A 54 -0.80 -0.60 10.38
CA MET A 54 -1.40 0.57 9.77
C MET A 54 -2.76 0.92 10.41
N GLN A 55 -3.58 -0.09 10.71
CA GLN A 55 -4.87 0.10 11.40
C GLN A 55 -4.73 0.70 12.79
N VAL A 56 -3.63 0.44 13.49
CA VAL A 56 -3.37 0.99 14.82
C VAL A 56 -2.69 2.36 14.75
N LEU A 57 -1.68 2.51 13.90
CA LEU A 57 -0.83 3.70 13.85
C LEU A 57 -1.52 4.89 13.20
N VAL A 58 -2.26 4.68 12.11
CA VAL A 58 -2.89 5.77 11.36
C VAL A 58 -3.94 6.53 12.19
N PRO A 59 -4.86 5.87 12.91
CA PRO A 59 -5.79 6.59 13.79
C PRO A 59 -5.12 7.31 14.95
N ARG A 60 -4.01 6.77 15.49
CA ARG A 60 -3.24 7.41 16.58
C ARG A 60 -2.68 8.77 16.19
N VAL A 61 -2.36 8.96 14.92
CA VAL A 61 -1.91 10.25 14.38
C VAL A 61 -3.04 11.10 13.78
N GLY A 62 -4.31 10.76 14.07
CA GLY A 62 -5.48 11.47 13.55
C GLY A 62 -5.75 11.25 12.05
N GLY A 63 -5.06 10.30 11.42
CA GLY A 63 -5.22 9.99 10.00
C GLY A 63 -6.40 9.06 9.71
N LYS A 64 -6.85 9.03 8.45
CA LYS A 64 -7.89 8.13 7.94
C LYS A 64 -7.25 7.08 7.05
N LEU A 65 -7.39 5.80 7.42
CA LEU A 65 -6.86 4.67 6.64
C LEU A 65 -7.87 4.19 5.59
N HIS A 66 -7.43 4.06 4.35
CA HIS A 66 -8.21 3.59 3.21
C HIS A 66 -7.54 2.36 2.60
N LYS A 67 -8.30 1.26 2.47
CA LYS A 67 -7.83 0.03 1.82
C LYS A 67 -8.40 -0.02 0.41
N ILE A 68 -7.54 -0.05 -0.60
CA ILE A 68 -7.93 -0.02 -2.02
C ILE A 68 -7.64 -1.37 -2.67
N ASN A 69 -8.50 -1.79 -3.60
CA ASN A 69 -8.28 -3.01 -4.37
C ASN A 69 -7.00 -2.85 -5.25
N PRO A 70 -5.97 -3.69 -5.06
CA PRO A 70 -4.72 -3.60 -5.83
C PRO A 70 -4.83 -4.16 -7.26
N ALA A 71 -5.99 -4.67 -7.68
CA ALA A 71 -6.16 -5.33 -8.99
C ALA A 71 -5.59 -4.50 -10.14
N PHE A 72 -4.70 -5.10 -10.92
CA PHE A 72 -4.04 -4.51 -12.10
C PHE A 72 -3.12 -3.31 -11.84
N VAL A 73 -2.92 -2.87 -10.59
CA VAL A 73 -2.07 -1.69 -10.29
C VAL A 73 -0.64 -1.90 -10.79
N SER A 74 -0.05 -3.07 -10.57
CA SER A 74 1.31 -3.36 -11.02
C SER A 74 1.42 -3.44 -12.55
N VAL A 75 0.37 -3.91 -13.23
CA VAL A 75 0.30 -4.00 -14.69
C VAL A 75 0.25 -2.60 -15.30
N ASP A 76 -0.54 -1.70 -14.72
CA ASP A 76 -0.62 -0.30 -15.14
C ASP A 76 0.67 0.47 -14.76
N ALA A 77 1.26 0.16 -13.62
CA ALA A 77 2.45 0.83 -13.11
C ALA A 77 3.71 0.54 -13.92
N GLU A 78 3.86 -0.65 -14.48
CA GLU A 78 5.08 -1.05 -15.21
C GLU A 78 5.37 -0.23 -16.48
N PRO A 79 4.44 -0.03 -17.44
CA PRO A 79 4.69 0.83 -18.58
C PRO A 79 4.85 2.30 -18.16
N LEU A 80 4.12 2.73 -17.13
CA LEU A 80 4.17 4.10 -16.63
C LEU A 80 5.51 4.40 -15.94
N SER A 81 6.03 3.46 -15.14
CA SER A 81 7.30 3.60 -14.43
C SER A 81 8.46 3.72 -15.41
N ARG A 82 8.47 2.90 -16.48
CA ARG A 82 9.44 2.98 -17.58
C ARG A 82 9.38 4.32 -18.31
N LYS A 83 8.17 4.81 -18.60
CA LYS A 83 7.98 6.10 -19.29
C LYS A 83 8.46 7.28 -18.44
N LEU A 84 8.27 7.23 -17.13
CA LEU A 84 8.62 8.32 -16.21
C LEU A 84 10.02 8.18 -15.59
N GLY A 85 10.71 7.06 -15.80
CA GLY A 85 11.99 6.77 -15.15
C GLY A 85 11.87 6.57 -13.63
N LEU A 86 10.72 6.10 -13.14
CA LEU A 86 10.44 5.91 -11.71
C LEU A 86 10.53 4.44 -11.31
N ASP A 87 10.68 4.19 -10.00
CA ASP A 87 10.53 2.85 -9.43
C ASP A 87 9.09 2.35 -9.58
N VAL A 88 8.92 1.06 -9.90
CA VAL A 88 7.60 0.45 -10.16
C VAL A 88 6.73 0.41 -8.90
N HIS A 89 7.32 0.22 -7.72
CA HIS A 89 6.55 0.19 -6.46
C HIS A 89 6.08 1.58 -6.07
N THR A 90 6.92 2.60 -6.27
CA THR A 90 6.57 4.00 -6.07
C THR A 90 5.44 4.41 -7.03
N THR A 91 5.55 4.04 -8.30
CA THR A 91 4.52 4.29 -9.31
C THR A 91 3.20 3.57 -8.95
N SER A 92 3.28 2.33 -8.47
CA SER A 92 2.11 1.57 -8.00
C SER A 92 1.42 2.25 -6.81
N ALA A 93 2.18 2.73 -5.82
CA ALA A 93 1.66 3.47 -4.68
C ALA A 93 0.94 4.76 -5.11
N TYR A 94 1.51 5.48 -6.08
CA TYR A 94 0.88 6.67 -6.65
C TYR A 94 -0.44 6.35 -7.36
N LEU A 95 -0.48 5.28 -8.18
CA LEU A 95 -1.70 4.85 -8.85
C LEU A 95 -2.81 4.46 -7.87
N LEU A 96 -2.48 3.83 -6.74
CA LEU A 96 -3.45 3.55 -5.67
C LEU A 96 -4.04 4.83 -5.08
N ALA A 97 -3.21 5.84 -4.83
CA ALA A 97 -3.68 7.14 -4.36
C ALA A 97 -4.61 7.81 -5.38
N MET A 98 -4.26 7.75 -6.68
CA MET A 98 -5.11 8.27 -7.75
C MET A 98 -6.46 7.55 -7.83
N ARG A 99 -6.47 6.21 -7.70
CA ARG A 99 -7.71 5.42 -7.65
C ARG A 99 -8.58 5.79 -6.44
N PHE A 100 -7.97 6.00 -5.27
CA PHE A 100 -8.70 6.48 -4.09
C PHE A 100 -9.37 7.85 -4.37
N ILE A 101 -8.63 8.80 -4.94
CA ILE A 101 -9.16 10.14 -5.26
C ILE A 101 -10.31 10.03 -6.27
N ALA A 102 -10.15 9.25 -7.34
CA ALA A 102 -11.18 9.04 -8.35
C ALA A 102 -12.46 8.45 -7.73
N ASN A 103 -12.34 7.39 -6.92
CA ASN A 103 -13.47 6.74 -6.25
C ASN A 103 -14.17 7.65 -5.24
N LYS A 104 -13.45 8.58 -4.62
CA LYS A 104 -14.05 9.54 -3.70
C LYS A 104 -14.89 10.57 -4.47
N ARG A 105 -14.34 11.11 -5.56
CA ARG A 105 -15.06 12.07 -6.42
C ARG A 105 -16.37 11.50 -6.95
N THR A 106 -16.38 10.24 -7.40
CA THR A 106 -17.62 9.61 -7.92
C THR A 106 -18.70 9.50 -6.84
N LYS A 107 -18.33 9.22 -5.58
CA LYS A 107 -19.29 9.13 -4.47
C LYS A 107 -19.84 10.48 -4.00
N ASP A 108 -19.11 11.56 -4.24
CA ASP A 108 -19.55 12.92 -3.90
C ASP A 108 -20.51 13.50 -4.97
N THR A 109 -20.71 12.79 -6.10
CA THR A 109 -21.55 13.23 -7.24
C THR A 109 -22.88 12.45 -7.35
N GLU A 110 -23.08 11.43 -6.50
CA GLU A 110 -24.33 10.65 -6.36
C GLU A 110 -25.11 11.13 -5.12
#